data_AF-A0A5B6ZCY0-F1
#
_entry.id   AF-A0A5B6ZCY0-F1
#
_cell.length_a   1.000
_cell.length_b   1.000
_cell.length_c   1.000
_cell.angle_alpha   90.00
_cell.angle_beta   90.00
_cell.angle_gamma   90.00
#
_symmetry.space_group_name_H-M   'P 1'
#
loop_
_entity.id
_entity.type
_entity.pdbx_description
1 polymer ?
#
loop_
_entity_poly.entity_id
_entity_poly.type
_entity_poly.pdbx_seq_one_letter_code
_entity_poly.pdbx_strand_id
1 'polypeptide(L)'
;LSVFQPPPPPPSPGEAKAKIRKIPDMGSDDKTMSSSLNDYTIIKEGEAEILMHAKNEVFYNKTQVNNRDISIAVLRTFISKRKQEHEAMLSGRTKTAQKISGENASEPEAPAESALHNEKSNGECEESEDISHDEPCSISEEPAKTSEGKGRGELKLPRVLEALSASGLRALRYAREIEGIGQVVALDNDKVSVEACRRNIKFNGSVACSKVESHL
;
A
#
# COMPACT_ATOMS: atom_id res chain seq x y z
N LEU A 1 17.91 -54.73 -14.47
CA LEU A 1 18.67 -53.47 -14.62
C LEU A 1 17.87 -52.57 -15.56
N SER A 2 17.04 -51.69 -15.02
CA SER A 2 16.24 -50.73 -15.81
C SER A 2 17.13 -49.56 -16.20
N VAL A 3 17.30 -49.33 -17.50
CA VAL A 3 18.12 -48.25 -18.04
C VAL A 3 17.30 -46.96 -17.92
N PHE A 4 17.72 -46.06 -17.02
CA PHE A 4 17.12 -44.75 -16.85
C PHE A 4 17.50 -43.87 -18.05
N GLN A 5 16.54 -43.55 -18.91
CA GLN A 5 16.75 -42.55 -19.96
C GLN A 5 16.54 -41.14 -19.39
N PRO A 6 17.45 -40.19 -19.66
CA PRO A 6 17.27 -38.80 -19.24
C PRO A 6 16.13 -38.13 -20.01
N PRO A 7 15.45 -37.14 -19.41
CA PRO A 7 14.34 -36.43 -20.04
C PRO A 7 14.80 -35.62 -21.26
N PRO A 8 13.91 -35.38 -22.24
CA PRO A 8 14.24 -34.60 -23.43
C PRO A 8 14.54 -33.13 -23.08
N PRO A 9 15.38 -32.45 -23.88
CA PRO A 9 15.74 -31.05 -23.65
C PRO A 9 14.53 -30.12 -23.82
N PRO A 10 14.53 -28.96 -23.13
CA PRO A 10 13.46 -27.99 -23.25
C PRO A 10 13.40 -27.40 -24.67
N PRO A 11 12.20 -27.00 -25.15
CA PRO A 11 12.05 -26.39 -26.46
C PRO A 11 12.82 -25.06 -26.53
N SER A 12 13.39 -24.79 -27.71
CA SER A 12 14.11 -23.55 -28.01
C SER A 12 13.21 -22.32 -27.84
N PRO A 13 13.77 -21.14 -27.47
CA PRO A 13 12.97 -19.94 -27.26
C PRO A 13 12.34 -19.49 -28.59
N GLY A 14 11.07 -19.84 -28.80
CA GLY A 14 10.27 -19.27 -29.87
C GLY A 14 10.06 -17.79 -29.61
N GLU A 15 10.33 -16.96 -30.62
CA GLU A 15 10.12 -15.51 -30.58
C GLU A 15 8.69 -15.17 -30.12
N ALA A 16 8.54 -14.80 -28.85
CA ALA A 16 7.34 -14.15 -28.36
C ALA A 16 7.33 -12.73 -28.93
N LYS A 17 6.76 -12.54 -30.12
CA LYS A 17 6.52 -11.22 -30.69
C LYS A 17 5.57 -10.45 -29.78
N ALA A 18 6.11 -9.52 -29.01
CA ALA A 18 5.33 -8.49 -28.34
C ALA A 18 4.46 -7.77 -29.38
N LYS A 19 3.15 -7.69 -29.13
CA LYS A 19 2.23 -6.99 -30.01
C LYS A 19 2.41 -5.49 -29.83
N ILE A 20 3.37 -4.93 -30.56
CA ILE A 20 3.63 -3.48 -30.67
C ILE A 20 2.38 -2.85 -31.29
N ARG A 21 1.68 -2.02 -30.52
CA ARG A 21 0.66 -1.12 -31.09
C ARG A 21 1.33 0.20 -31.44
N LYS A 22 1.26 0.59 -32.71
CA LYS A 22 1.62 1.92 -33.19
C LYS A 22 0.55 2.91 -32.73
N ILE A 23 0.96 4.00 -32.09
CA ILE A 23 0.08 5.04 -31.52
C ILE A 23 -0.61 5.80 -32.68
N PRO A 24 -1.92 6.11 -32.59
CA PRO A 24 -2.60 6.95 -33.58
C PRO A 24 -2.13 8.42 -33.47
N ASP A 25 -1.90 9.01 -34.63
CA ASP A 25 -1.45 10.40 -34.82
C ASP A 25 -2.51 11.40 -34.32
N MET A 26 -2.13 12.23 -33.35
CA MET A 26 -2.92 13.35 -32.84
C MET A 26 -2.08 14.60 -33.04
N GLY A 27 -2.55 15.46 -33.95
CA GLY A 27 -1.81 16.61 -34.46
C GLY A 27 -1.47 17.69 -33.41
N SER A 28 -0.27 18.25 -33.58
CA SER A 28 0.20 19.64 -33.36
C SER A 28 -0.40 20.41 -32.18
N ASP A 29 0.33 20.81 -31.12
CA ASP A 29 1.60 21.55 -31.12
C ASP A 29 2.41 21.32 -29.82
N ASP A 30 3.60 20.70 -29.90
CA ASP A 30 4.74 20.94 -29.00
C ASP A 30 6.02 20.35 -29.61
N LYS A 31 6.83 21.20 -30.24
CA LYS A 31 8.05 20.84 -30.98
C LYS A 31 9.26 20.66 -30.06
N THR A 32 9.07 20.03 -28.89
CA THR A 32 10.14 19.69 -27.94
C THR A 32 10.06 18.24 -27.43
N MET A 33 8.93 17.54 -27.61
CA MET A 33 8.73 16.18 -27.07
C MET A 33 8.90 15.02 -28.08
N SER A 34 8.99 15.30 -29.38
CA SER A 34 8.93 14.25 -30.41
C SER A 34 10.25 13.51 -30.67
N SER A 35 11.38 14.02 -30.19
CA SER A 35 12.71 13.45 -30.51
C SER A 35 13.22 12.42 -29.49
N SER A 36 12.53 12.24 -28.35
CA SER A 36 13.09 11.54 -27.18
C SER A 36 12.39 10.21 -26.83
N LEU A 37 11.34 9.80 -27.56
CA LEU A 37 10.65 8.52 -27.31
C LEU A 37 11.36 7.30 -27.90
N ASN A 38 12.29 7.50 -28.83
CA ASN A 38 13.04 6.40 -29.45
C ASN A 38 13.91 5.64 -28.43
N ASP A 39 14.30 6.29 -27.34
CA ASP A 39 15.16 5.71 -26.31
C ASP A 39 14.39 4.93 -25.24
N TYR A 40 13.06 4.88 -25.33
CA TYR A 40 12.21 4.24 -24.32
C TYR A 40 11.44 3.04 -24.87
N THR A 41 11.44 1.96 -24.10
CA THR A 41 10.54 0.82 -24.28
C THR A 41 9.40 0.92 -23.29
N ILE A 42 8.16 0.77 -23.77
CA ILE A 42 6.98 0.73 -22.91
C ILE A 42 6.80 -0.70 -22.38
N ILE A 43 6.77 -0.84 -21.06
CA ILE A 43 6.44 -2.10 -20.38
C ILE A 43 5.06 -1.93 -19.75
N LYS A 44 4.13 -2.81 -20.10
CA LYS A 44 2.79 -2.86 -19.51
C LYS A 44 2.68 -4.02 -18.52
N GLU A 45 2.17 -3.73 -17.34
CA GLU A 45 1.83 -4.74 -16.34
C GLU A 45 0.53 -4.38 -15.62
N GLY A 46 -0.45 -5.29 -15.67
CA GLY A 46 -1.80 -5.01 -15.22
C GLY A 46 -2.36 -3.82 -15.98
N GLU A 47 -2.85 -2.84 -15.24
CA GLU A 47 -3.34 -1.61 -15.85
C GLU A 47 -2.24 -0.57 -16.07
N ALA A 48 -1.13 -0.65 -15.34
CA ALA A 48 -0.06 0.34 -15.39
C ALA A 48 0.91 0.14 -16.58
N GLU A 49 1.48 1.24 -17.04
CA GLU A 49 2.50 1.25 -18.09
C GLU A 49 3.71 2.08 -17.64
N ILE A 50 4.93 1.59 -17.84
CA ILE A 50 6.17 2.31 -17.49
C ILE A 50 7.05 2.49 -18.71
N LEU A 51 7.74 3.63 -18.75
CA LEU A 51 8.77 3.96 -19.73
C LEU A 51 10.12 3.48 -19.19
N MET A 52 10.67 2.43 -19.81
CA MET A 52 12.00 1.92 -19.50
C MET A 52 13.01 2.47 -20.50
N HIS A 53 14.05 3.14 -20.02
CA HIS A 53 15.11 3.61 -20.91
C HIS A 53 15.90 2.42 -21.48
N ALA A 54 16.31 2.48 -22.74
CA ALA A 54 17.14 1.47 -23.42
C ALA A 54 18.45 1.12 -22.68
N LYS A 55 18.93 1.99 -21.78
CA LYS A 55 20.12 1.78 -20.96
C LYS A 55 19.84 0.98 -19.68
N ASN A 56 18.58 0.61 -19.40
CA ASN A 56 18.15 -0.09 -18.19
C ASN A 56 18.66 0.55 -16.89
N GLU A 57 18.61 1.88 -16.80
CA GLU A 57 19.11 2.62 -15.63
C GLU A 57 18.27 2.37 -14.37
N VAL A 58 17.04 1.88 -14.51
CA VAL A 58 16.10 1.66 -13.40
C VAL A 58 15.59 0.22 -13.42
N PHE A 59 15.49 -0.37 -12.23
CA PHE A 59 15.19 -1.79 -12.08
C PHE A 59 13.75 -2.17 -12.47
N TYR A 60 13.62 -3.27 -13.20
CA TYR A 60 12.36 -3.97 -13.45
C TYR A 60 12.61 -5.48 -13.53
N ASN A 61 11.75 -6.26 -12.88
CA ASN A 61 11.81 -7.72 -12.95
C ASN A 61 10.43 -8.32 -13.26
N LYS A 62 10.36 -9.04 -14.40
CA LYS A 62 9.16 -9.74 -14.87
C LYS A 62 8.76 -10.92 -13.97
N THR A 63 9.67 -11.55 -13.24
CA THR A 63 9.31 -12.66 -12.35
C THR A 63 8.54 -12.19 -11.11
N GLN A 64 8.60 -10.90 -10.80
CA GLN A 64 7.92 -10.31 -9.64
C GLN A 64 6.47 -9.86 -9.94
N VAL A 65 5.92 -10.16 -11.12
CA VAL A 65 4.51 -9.85 -11.45
C VAL A 65 3.58 -10.49 -10.44
N ASN A 66 3.78 -11.78 -10.14
CA ASN A 66 2.98 -12.51 -9.15
C ASN A 66 3.05 -11.87 -7.76
N ASN A 67 4.23 -11.41 -7.33
CA ASN A 67 4.37 -10.74 -6.04
C ASN A 67 3.57 -9.44 -6.01
N ARG A 68 3.57 -8.67 -7.11
CA ARG A 68 2.77 -7.44 -7.24
C ARG A 68 1.27 -7.74 -7.24
N ASP A 69 0.84 -8.78 -7.96
CA ASP A 69 -0.57 -9.22 -7.98
C ASP A 69 -1.07 -9.63 -6.60
N ILE A 70 -0.26 -10.40 -5.85
CA ILE A 70 -0.59 -10.80 -4.48
C ILE A 70 -0.76 -9.58 -3.59
N SER A 71 0.15 -8.59 -3.67
CA SER A 71 0.01 -7.37 -2.86
C SER A 71 -1.27 -6.59 -3.18
N ILE A 72 -1.68 -6.54 -4.45
CA ILE A 72 -2.94 -5.90 -4.87
C ILE A 72 -4.15 -6.64 -4.28
N ALA A 73 -4.17 -7.97 -4.35
CA ALA A 73 -5.23 -8.79 -3.77
C ALA A 73 -5.34 -8.60 -2.24
N VAL A 74 -4.20 -8.53 -1.55
CA VAL A 74 -4.15 -8.28 -0.10
C VAL A 74 -4.69 -6.89 0.23
N LEU A 75 -4.26 -5.84 -0.47
CA LEU A 75 -4.72 -4.48 -0.23
C LEU A 75 -6.22 -4.30 -0.51
N ARG A 76 -6.74 -4.89 -1.59
CA ARG A 76 -8.19 -4.90 -1.87
C ARG A 76 -8.97 -5.56 -0.73
N THR A 77 -8.53 -6.73 -0.27
CA THR A 77 -9.15 -7.44 0.86
C THR A 77 -9.09 -6.61 2.14
N PHE A 78 -7.94 -5.97 2.43
CA PHE A 78 -7.77 -5.10 3.59
C PHE A 78 -8.76 -3.92 3.58
N ILE A 79 -8.87 -3.21 2.46
CA ILE A 79 -9.79 -2.06 2.32
C ILE A 79 -11.24 -2.52 2.53
N SER A 80 -11.64 -3.62 1.89
CA SER A 80 -13.00 -4.17 2.04
C SER A 80 -13.30 -4.55 3.50
N LYS A 81 -12.35 -5.19 4.18
CA LYS A 81 -12.51 -5.57 5.60
C LYS A 81 -12.60 -4.34 6.51
N ARG A 82 -11.77 -3.30 6.28
CA ARG A 82 -11.84 -2.06 7.07
C ARG A 82 -13.17 -1.34 6.90
N LYS A 83 -13.74 -1.32 5.70
CA LYS A 83 -15.07 -0.75 5.45
C LYS A 83 -16.15 -1.49 6.25
N GLN A 84 -16.16 -2.82 6.20
CA GLN A 84 -17.13 -3.64 6.93
C GLN A 84 -17.03 -3.46 8.45
N GLU A 85 -15.82 -3.43 9.00
CA GLU A 85 -15.61 -3.22 10.43
C GLU A 85 -16.08 -1.82 10.87
N HIS A 86 -15.81 -0.80 10.07
CA HIS A 86 -16.27 0.56 10.34
C HIS A 86 -17.81 0.65 10.31
N GLU A 87 -18.45 0.02 9.33
CA GLU A 87 -19.91 -0.06 9.22
C GLU A 87 -20.53 -0.82 10.39
N ALA A 88 -19.94 -1.94 10.82
CA ALA A 88 -20.37 -2.70 11.99
C ALA A 88 -20.25 -1.87 13.28
N MET A 89 -19.18 -1.09 13.44
CA MET A 89 -19.01 -0.18 14.57
C MET A 89 -20.06 0.93 14.59
N LEU A 90 -20.38 1.52 13.43
CA LEU A 90 -21.41 2.55 13.33
C LEU A 90 -22.81 2.00 13.63
N SER A 91 -23.16 0.85 13.05
CA SER A 91 -24.48 0.22 13.25
C SER A 91 -24.70 -0.30 14.68
N GLY A 92 -23.64 -0.81 15.32
CA GLY A 92 -23.68 -1.18 16.75
C GLY A 92 -23.98 0.04 17.63
N ARG A 93 -23.38 1.19 17.33
CA ARG A 93 -23.54 2.42 18.14
C ARG A 93 -24.94 3.03 18.03
N THR A 94 -25.57 2.99 16.86
CA THR A 94 -26.97 3.43 16.69
C THR A 94 -27.92 2.56 17.50
N LYS A 95 -27.70 1.24 17.55
CA LYS A 95 -28.50 0.31 18.36
C LYS A 95 -28.32 0.57 19.87
N THR A 96 -27.11 0.85 20.34
CA THR A 96 -26.85 1.17 21.75
C THR A 96 -27.45 2.53 22.15
N ALA A 97 -27.34 3.56 21.31
CA ALA A 97 -27.91 4.87 21.59
C ALA A 97 -29.46 4.84 21.67
N GLN A 98 -30.11 4.02 20.86
CA GLN A 98 -31.57 3.86 20.85
C GLN A 98 -32.08 3.00 22.02
N LYS A 99 -31.23 2.14 22.61
CA LYS A 99 -31.56 1.36 23.82
C LYS A 99 -31.46 2.20 25.10
N ILE A 100 -30.63 3.24 25.14
CA ILE A 100 -30.42 4.09 26.34
C ILE A 100 -31.55 5.12 26.54
N SER A 101 -32.40 5.37 25.53
CA SER A 101 -33.57 6.27 25.67
C SER A 101 -34.89 5.56 26.02
N GLY A 102 -34.85 4.26 26.34
CA GLY A 102 -36.06 3.42 26.45
C GLY A 102 -36.39 2.83 27.82
N GLU A 103 -35.52 2.90 28.83
CA GLU A 103 -35.78 2.26 30.14
C GLU A 103 -35.48 3.20 31.30
N ASN A 104 -36.54 3.69 31.94
CA ASN A 104 -36.53 4.19 33.31
C ASN A 104 -37.55 3.40 34.12
N ALA A 105 -37.11 3.01 35.33
CA ALA A 105 -37.79 2.24 36.40
C ALA A 105 -37.87 0.71 36.15
N SER A 106 -37.26 -0.18 36.93
CA SER A 106 -37.01 -0.17 38.39
C SER A 106 -35.95 -1.23 38.77
N GLU A 107 -35.12 -0.96 39.77
CA GLU A 107 -34.32 -1.92 40.56
C GLU A 107 -34.94 -2.02 41.98
N PRO A 108 -34.52 -2.92 42.90
CA PRO A 108 -33.64 -4.12 42.81
C PRO A 108 -34.23 -5.34 43.57
N GLU A 109 -33.56 -6.51 43.58
CA GLU A 109 -33.35 -7.40 44.76
C GLU A 109 -32.38 -8.57 44.43
N ALA A 110 -31.46 -8.87 45.36
CA ALA A 110 -30.57 -10.05 45.43
C ALA A 110 -31.16 -11.08 46.43
N PRO A 111 -30.79 -12.41 46.47
CA PRO A 111 -29.50 -12.85 47.03
C PRO A 111 -28.96 -14.27 46.63
N ALA A 112 -27.78 -14.60 47.20
CA ALA A 112 -27.21 -15.93 47.55
C ALA A 112 -26.58 -16.82 46.43
N GLU A 113 -25.24 -16.90 46.36
CA GLU A 113 -24.31 -17.87 47.00
C GLU A 113 -24.14 -19.23 46.27
N SER A 114 -22.95 -19.47 45.71
CA SER A 114 -22.23 -20.75 45.90
C SER A 114 -20.72 -20.55 45.68
N ALA A 115 -19.95 -21.21 46.55
CA ALA A 115 -18.51 -21.13 46.70
C ALA A 115 -17.77 -22.23 45.91
N LEU A 116 -16.52 -21.95 45.49
CA LEU A 116 -15.27 -22.63 45.94
C LEU A 116 -14.14 -22.58 44.89
N HIS A 117 -12.97 -22.13 45.41
CA HIS A 117 -11.57 -22.53 45.16
C HIS A 117 -10.86 -22.14 43.84
N ASN A 118 -9.80 -21.31 43.92
CA ASN A 118 -8.37 -21.60 44.26
C ASN A 118 -7.61 -21.94 42.95
N GLU A 119 -6.55 -21.27 42.50
CA GLU A 119 -5.29 -20.91 43.17
C GLU A 119 -4.56 -19.75 42.46
N LYS A 120 -3.73 -19.05 43.24
CA LYS A 120 -2.72 -18.08 42.83
C LYS A 120 -1.34 -18.70 43.12
N SER A 121 -0.43 -18.69 42.15
CA SER A 121 1.05 -18.59 42.35
C SER A 121 1.66 -18.28 40.97
N ASN A 122 2.11 -17.07 40.69
CA ASN A 122 3.41 -16.46 41.01
C ASN A 122 4.64 -17.25 40.55
N GLY A 123 5.48 -16.60 39.74
CA GLY A 123 6.76 -17.09 39.25
C GLY A 123 7.39 -16.08 38.28
N GLU A 124 7.90 -14.97 38.84
CA GLU A 124 8.89 -14.08 38.22
C GLU A 124 10.22 -14.82 38.00
N CYS A 125 11.01 -14.34 37.04
CA CYS A 125 12.46 -14.27 37.19
C CYS A 125 13.00 -13.00 36.49
N GLU A 126 13.75 -12.24 37.28
CA GLU A 126 14.23 -10.87 37.12
C GLU A 126 15.47 -10.79 36.20
N GLU A 127 15.64 -9.77 35.35
CA GLU A 127 16.31 -8.46 35.59
C GLU A 127 17.71 -8.60 36.23
N SER A 128 18.78 -8.12 35.58
CA SER A 128 19.47 -6.84 35.88
C SER A 128 20.75 -6.77 35.01
N GLU A 129 21.40 -5.65 34.64
CA GLU A 129 21.32 -4.19 34.87
C GLU A 129 22.27 -3.56 33.81
N ASP A 130 21.87 -2.52 33.08
CA ASP A 130 22.00 -1.07 33.33
C ASP A 130 23.42 -0.47 33.16
N ILE A 131 23.49 0.63 32.42
CA ILE A 131 24.09 1.91 32.85
C ILE A 131 23.59 3.01 31.89
N SER A 132 22.85 3.91 32.51
CA SER A 132 22.39 5.23 32.09
C SER A 132 23.50 6.27 31.91
N HIS A 133 23.19 7.38 31.23
CA HIS A 133 23.49 8.73 31.73
C HIS A 133 22.66 9.79 30.98
N ASP A 134 21.89 10.53 31.78
CA ASP A 134 21.09 11.72 31.48
C ASP A 134 21.92 12.96 31.06
N GLU A 135 21.33 13.81 30.21
CA GLU A 135 20.97 15.20 30.52
C GLU A 135 20.30 15.91 29.30
N PRO A 136 19.44 16.93 29.53
CA PRO A 136 18.36 17.34 28.62
C PRO A 136 18.74 18.53 27.75
N CYS A 137 17.96 18.77 26.68
CA CYS A 137 17.92 20.10 26.07
C CYS A 137 16.51 20.53 25.67
N SER A 138 16.18 21.71 26.17
CA SER A 138 14.92 22.42 26.08
C SER A 138 14.73 23.11 24.72
N ILE A 139 13.48 23.03 24.24
CA ILE A 139 12.64 24.09 23.63
C ILE A 139 13.15 24.78 22.34
N SER A 140 12.37 24.60 21.26
CA SER A 140 11.82 25.61 20.30
C SER A 140 11.79 25.01 18.88
N GLU A 141 10.76 25.05 18.04
CA GLU A 141 9.39 25.56 18.04
C GLU A 141 8.65 24.80 16.92
N GLU A 142 7.41 24.39 17.17
CA GLU A 142 6.46 23.91 16.17
C GLU A 142 5.97 25.07 15.28
N PRO A 143 5.51 24.77 14.05
CA PRO A 143 4.32 25.47 13.60
C PRO A 143 3.20 24.53 13.11
N ALA A 144 2.01 24.90 13.59
CA ALA A 144 0.69 24.65 13.03
C ALA A 144 0.01 23.30 13.34
N LYS A 145 -0.55 23.26 14.56
CA LYS A 145 -1.84 22.62 14.88
C LYS A 145 -2.83 22.71 13.71
N THR A 146 -3.03 21.59 13.00
CA THR A 146 -4.37 21.30 12.50
C THR A 146 -5.18 20.77 13.66
N SER A 147 -6.24 21.49 14.01
CA SER A 147 -7.25 21.04 14.95
C SER A 147 -7.82 19.69 14.52
N GLU A 148 -7.37 18.59 15.14
CA GLU A 148 -8.14 17.35 15.13
C GLU A 148 -9.35 17.54 16.08
N GLY A 149 -10.35 18.24 15.54
CA GLY A 149 -11.70 18.20 16.08
C GLY A 149 -12.16 16.74 16.07
N LYS A 150 -12.30 16.17 17.27
CA LYS A 150 -12.72 14.79 17.53
C LYS A 150 -14.20 14.61 17.19
N GLY A 151 -14.56 14.72 15.92
CA GLY A 151 -15.75 14.12 15.35
C GLY A 151 -15.38 12.72 14.87
N ARG A 152 -16.01 11.66 15.40
CA ARG A 152 -15.86 10.31 14.84
C ARG A 152 -16.55 10.29 13.48
N GLY A 153 -15.85 10.78 12.47
CA GLY A 153 -16.27 10.94 11.09
C GLY A 153 -15.79 9.81 10.19
N GLU A 154 -16.17 9.94 8.91
CA GLU A 154 -15.92 9.03 7.78
C GLU A 154 -14.57 8.29 7.81
N LEU A 155 -14.57 7.03 7.37
CA LEU A 155 -13.37 6.19 7.35
C LEU A 155 -12.33 6.78 6.37
N LYS A 156 -11.21 7.27 6.90
CA LYS A 156 -10.09 7.76 6.09
C LYS A 156 -9.56 6.64 5.17
N LEU A 157 -9.31 6.97 3.91
CA LEU A 157 -8.74 6.04 2.94
C LEU A 157 -7.30 5.65 3.35
N PRO A 158 -6.90 4.37 3.24
CA PRO A 158 -5.55 3.94 3.59
C PRO A 158 -4.49 4.60 2.71
N ARG A 159 -3.43 5.12 3.34
CA ARG A 159 -2.21 5.55 2.66
C ARG A 159 -1.21 4.39 2.60
N VAL A 160 -0.49 4.25 1.49
CA VAL A 160 0.46 3.15 1.26
C VAL A 160 1.84 3.71 0.98
N LEU A 161 2.86 3.12 1.58
CA LEU A 161 4.26 3.42 1.33
C LEU A 161 4.88 2.30 0.48
N GLU A 162 5.49 2.66 -0.64
CA GLU A 162 6.43 1.83 -1.40
C GLU A 162 7.84 2.38 -1.14
N ALA A 163 8.60 1.73 -0.28
CA ALA A 163 9.86 2.28 0.23
C ALA A 163 11.05 2.19 -0.75
N LEU A 164 11.02 1.24 -1.69
CA LEU A 164 12.05 1.02 -2.70
C LEU A 164 11.38 0.87 -4.07
N SER A 165 10.95 2.01 -4.59
CA SER A 165 9.99 2.07 -5.68
C SER A 165 10.58 1.82 -7.06
N ALA A 166 11.88 2.03 -7.25
CA ALA A 166 12.58 1.98 -8.53
C ALA A 166 11.80 2.76 -9.61
N SER A 167 11.25 2.06 -10.61
CA SER A 167 10.42 2.64 -11.67
C SER A 167 9.04 3.14 -11.20
N GLY A 168 8.65 2.84 -9.97
CA GLY A 168 7.33 3.13 -9.40
C GLY A 168 6.24 2.15 -9.80
N LEU A 169 6.56 1.07 -10.51
CA LEU A 169 5.55 0.19 -11.12
C LEU A 169 4.52 -0.33 -10.10
N ARG A 170 4.96 -0.79 -8.92
CA ARG A 170 4.03 -1.29 -7.89
C ARG A 170 3.10 -0.19 -7.36
N ALA A 171 3.64 1.00 -7.09
CA ALA A 171 2.87 2.16 -6.66
C ALA A 171 1.83 2.59 -7.72
N LEU A 172 2.21 2.58 -9.00
CA LEU A 172 1.31 2.88 -10.11
C LEU A 172 0.18 1.86 -10.22
N ARG A 173 0.50 0.56 -10.09
CA ARG A 173 -0.52 -0.48 -10.06
C ARG A 173 -1.48 -0.31 -8.89
N TYR A 174 -0.98 0.05 -7.70
CA TYR A 174 -1.86 0.33 -6.56
C TYR A 174 -2.84 1.48 -6.86
N ALA A 175 -2.35 2.60 -7.39
CA ALA A 175 -3.19 3.75 -7.70
C ALA A 175 -4.27 3.47 -8.76
N ARG A 176 -3.94 2.64 -9.75
CA ARG A 176 -4.82 2.32 -10.88
C ARG A 176 -5.79 1.18 -10.59
N GLU A 177 -5.34 0.13 -9.91
CA GLU A 177 -6.08 -1.12 -9.78
C GLU A 177 -6.85 -1.24 -8.45
N ILE A 178 -6.57 -0.37 -7.48
CA ILE A 178 -7.19 -0.46 -6.14
C ILE A 178 -8.14 0.71 -5.92
N GLU A 179 -9.43 0.39 -5.85
CA GLU A 179 -10.48 1.32 -5.44
C GLU A 179 -10.45 1.55 -3.93
N GLY A 180 -10.72 2.78 -3.50
CA GLY A 180 -10.73 3.12 -2.07
C GLY A 180 -9.34 3.13 -1.42
N ILE A 181 -8.26 3.17 -2.20
CA ILE A 181 -6.93 3.54 -1.72
C ILE A 181 -6.80 5.06 -1.70
N GLY A 182 -6.11 5.59 -0.69
CA GLY A 182 -5.73 6.99 -0.61
C GLY A 182 -4.44 7.27 -1.37
N GLN A 183 -3.56 8.06 -0.75
CA GLN A 183 -2.25 8.40 -1.31
C GLN A 183 -1.28 7.20 -1.28
N VAL A 184 -0.49 7.06 -2.33
CA VAL A 184 0.62 6.11 -2.45
C VAL A 184 1.92 6.90 -2.52
N VAL A 185 2.78 6.72 -1.54
CA VAL A 185 4.09 7.38 -1.46
C VAL A 185 5.13 6.42 -1.99
N ALA A 186 5.82 6.80 -3.07
CA ALA A 186 6.89 6.04 -3.70
C ALA A 186 8.25 6.66 -3.34
N LEU A 187 9.01 5.99 -2.48
CA LEU A 187 10.36 6.41 -2.10
C LEU A 187 11.40 5.61 -2.88
N ASP A 188 12.52 6.23 -3.18
CA ASP A 188 13.71 5.53 -3.66
C ASP A 188 14.95 6.36 -3.34
N ASN A 189 16.06 5.72 -2.99
CA ASN A 189 17.30 6.42 -2.63
C ASN A 189 18.13 6.84 -3.86
N ASP A 190 17.77 6.35 -5.05
CA ASP A 190 18.41 6.73 -6.30
C ASP A 190 17.62 7.82 -7.04
N LYS A 191 18.29 8.95 -7.32
CA LYS A 191 17.70 10.08 -8.05
C LYS A 191 17.21 9.67 -9.44
N VAL A 192 17.91 8.75 -10.11
CA VAL A 192 17.50 8.30 -11.45
C VAL A 192 16.19 7.53 -11.38
N SER A 193 16.03 6.67 -10.37
CA SER A 193 14.81 5.94 -10.06
C SER A 193 13.65 6.88 -9.71
N VAL A 194 13.87 7.89 -8.85
CA VAL A 194 12.86 8.91 -8.53
C VAL A 194 12.39 9.66 -9.77
N GLU A 195 13.30 10.10 -10.64
CA GLU A 195 12.93 10.79 -11.89
C GLU A 195 12.20 9.87 -12.87
N ALA A 196 12.58 8.60 -12.96
CA ALA A 196 11.85 7.61 -13.74
C ALA A 196 10.45 7.37 -13.19
N CYS A 197 10.30 7.25 -11.87
CA CYS A 197 9.00 7.13 -11.21
C CYS A 197 8.12 8.35 -11.52
N ARG A 198 8.64 9.57 -11.38
CA ARG A 198 7.92 10.82 -11.74
C ARG A 198 7.46 10.85 -13.19
N ARG A 199 8.32 10.40 -14.12
CA ARG A 199 7.96 10.28 -15.54
C ARG A 199 6.83 9.27 -15.74
N ASN A 200 6.91 8.11 -15.09
CA ASN A 200 5.90 7.06 -15.19
C ASN A 200 4.55 7.47 -14.56
N ILE A 201 4.56 8.24 -13.47
CA ILE A 201 3.35 8.84 -12.88
C ILE A 201 2.65 9.70 -13.92
N LYS A 202 3.37 10.64 -14.55
CA LYS A 202 2.81 11.49 -15.62
C LYS A 202 2.28 10.66 -16.79
N PHE A 203 3.00 9.61 -17.18
CA PHE A 203 2.62 8.73 -18.29
C PHE A 203 1.31 7.95 -18.04
N ASN A 204 0.99 7.63 -16.78
CA ASN A 204 -0.25 6.94 -16.40
C ASN A 204 -1.46 7.88 -16.18
N GLY A 205 -1.30 9.17 -16.47
CA GLY A 205 -2.39 10.14 -16.48
C GLY A 205 -2.91 10.55 -15.09
N SER A 206 -4.08 11.17 -15.07
CA SER A 206 -4.63 11.87 -13.91
C SER A 206 -4.86 10.97 -12.69
N VAL A 207 -5.23 9.71 -12.89
CA VAL A 207 -5.44 8.75 -11.79
C VAL A 207 -4.14 8.51 -11.02
N ALA A 208 -3.01 8.35 -11.74
CA ALA A 208 -1.71 8.21 -11.11
C ALA A 208 -1.26 9.52 -10.46
N CYS A 209 -1.35 10.64 -11.19
CA CYS A 209 -0.92 11.96 -10.68
C CYS A 209 -1.67 12.41 -9.42
N SER A 210 -2.93 12.02 -9.24
CA SER A 210 -3.74 12.41 -8.06
C SER A 210 -3.47 11.54 -6.83
N LYS A 211 -2.88 10.35 -6.99
CA LYS A 211 -2.71 9.38 -5.91
C LYS A 211 -1.25 9.11 -5.57
N VAL A 212 -0.33 9.19 -6.54
CA VAL A 212 1.06 8.78 -6.37
C VAL A 212 1.97 10.00 -6.28
N GLU A 213 2.82 10.03 -5.27
CA GLU A 213 3.92 10.98 -5.14
C GLU A 213 5.26 10.25 -5.05
N SER A 214 6.32 10.85 -5.59
CA SER A 214 7.65 10.26 -5.61
C SER A 214 8.69 11.16 -4.98
N HIS A 215 9.41 10.61 -3.99
CA HIS A 215 10.42 11.33 -3.22
C HIS A 215 11.73 10.54 -3.11
N LEU A 216 12.80 11.28 -2.82
CA LEU A 216 14.14 10.75 -2.53
C LEU A 216 14.24 10.35 -1.04
#